data_AF-A0A3E0NER7-F1
#
_entry.id   AF-A0A3E0NER7-F1
#
_cell.length_a   1.000
_cell.length_b   1.000
_cell.length_c   1.000
_cell.angle_alpha   90.00
_cell.angle_beta   90.00
_cell.angle_gamma   90.00
#
_symmetry.space_group_name_H-M   'P 1'
#
loop_
_entity.id
_entity.type
_entity.pdbx_description
1 polymer ?
#
loop_
_entity_poly.entity_id
_entity_poly.type
_entity_poly.pdbx_seq_one_letter_code
_entity_poly.pdbx_strand_id
1 'polypeptide(L)'
;MNWLSAAVAALVVPLVFQFFRRSQRRCVASLRERYDLANLEAKYGHYRKWDVATALLLGLPLTGLAVFGSYKFLTWLARVGIPDVSDTLRVVPADRIVFMLPAAVSGLLLSFGLAWCAWRLVLRQNYEEWMIYGILKQGIDHRRVVRWLLPAVALPAIVLLSFGFDFYSIATERQVIVNRMWSLGETAYDYDQIETIEVEHRARRGNGAVGSVPIWSIRFRDGTSWVSQRGFLEVDPEVLDVHRAFVETIAEQARQPVQVKFVRARQEEAPGTSQ
;
A
#
# COMPACT_ATOMS: atom_id res chain seq x y z
N MET A 1 -12.81 10.87 -8.43
CA MET A 1 -12.99 10.38 -7.06
C MET A 1 -14.15 9.40 -7.00
N ASN A 2 -13.83 8.11 -6.98
CA ASN A 2 -14.81 7.04 -6.84
C ASN A 2 -15.57 7.17 -5.51
N TRP A 3 -16.91 7.17 -5.52
CA TRP A 3 -17.74 7.33 -4.31
C TRP A 3 -17.44 6.27 -3.25
N LEU A 4 -16.95 5.11 -3.68
CA LEU A 4 -16.58 3.99 -2.82
C LEU A 4 -15.40 4.34 -1.89
N SER A 5 -14.36 5.03 -2.39
CA SER A 5 -13.21 5.41 -1.57
C SER A 5 -13.59 6.46 -0.53
N ALA A 6 -14.42 7.42 -0.92
CA ALA A 6 -14.98 8.42 -0.01
C ALA A 6 -15.88 7.78 1.06
N ALA A 7 -16.74 6.83 0.69
CA ALA A 7 -17.62 6.13 1.62
C ALA A 7 -16.83 5.28 2.62
N VAL A 8 -15.82 4.54 2.16
CA VAL A 8 -14.93 3.74 3.02
C VAL A 8 -14.19 4.64 4.00
N ALA A 9 -13.61 5.75 3.54
CA ALA A 9 -12.92 6.69 4.42
C ALA A 9 -13.90 7.31 5.45
N ALA A 10 -15.10 7.71 5.03
CA ALA A 10 -16.09 8.33 5.89
C ALA A 10 -16.66 7.39 6.96
N LEU A 11 -16.77 6.08 6.69
CA LEU A 11 -17.32 5.11 7.63
C LEU A 11 -16.25 4.45 8.52
N VAL A 12 -15.13 4.04 7.93
CA VAL A 12 -14.12 3.24 8.65
C VAL A 12 -13.36 4.10 9.65
N VAL A 13 -13.02 5.34 9.30
CA VAL A 13 -12.22 6.22 10.17
C VAL A 13 -12.93 6.54 11.49
N PRO A 14 -14.20 6.97 11.49
CA PRO A 14 -14.92 7.24 12.74
C PRO A 14 -15.15 5.97 13.56
N LEU A 15 -15.43 4.82 12.92
CA LEU A 15 -15.66 3.56 13.62
C LEU A 15 -14.39 3.08 14.34
N VAL A 16 -13.26 3.09 13.65
CA VAL A 16 -11.95 2.78 14.24
C VAL A 16 -11.68 3.75 15.40
N PHE A 17 -11.82 5.05 15.17
CA PHE A 17 -11.58 6.05 16.20
C PHE A 17 -12.50 5.89 17.43
N GLN A 18 -13.79 5.61 17.23
CA GLN A 18 -14.75 5.38 18.30
C GLN A 18 -14.45 4.09 19.08
N PHE A 19 -14.11 3.01 18.39
CA PHE A 19 -13.73 1.74 19.02
C PHE A 19 -12.52 1.94 19.94
N PHE A 20 -11.46 2.59 19.44
CA PHE A 20 -10.28 2.90 20.23
C PHE A 20 -10.58 3.85 21.39
N ARG A 21 -11.36 4.91 21.15
CA ARG A 21 -11.77 5.84 22.20
C ARG A 21 -12.56 5.16 23.32
N ARG A 22 -13.44 4.21 23.00
CA ARG A 22 -14.17 3.41 24.01
C ARG A 22 -13.24 2.48 24.77
N SER A 23 -12.34 1.78 24.06
CA SER A 23 -11.33 0.90 24.67
C SER A 23 -10.44 1.62 25.68
N GLN A 24 -10.08 2.88 25.39
CA GLN A 24 -9.14 3.64 26.22
C GLN A 24 -9.73 4.35 27.44
N ARG A 25 -11.06 4.48 27.55
CA ARG A 25 -11.70 5.25 28.64
C ARG A 25 -11.66 4.60 30.02
N ARG A 26 -11.31 3.31 30.14
CA ARG A 26 -11.19 2.64 31.43
C ARG A 26 -9.85 3.01 32.09
N CYS A 27 -9.94 3.88 33.09
CA CYS A 27 -8.89 4.71 33.65
C CYS A 27 -7.72 3.89 34.26
N VAL A 28 -6.50 4.14 33.78
CA VAL A 28 -5.25 3.57 34.33
C VAL A 28 -4.82 4.29 35.61
N ALA A 29 -5.20 5.56 35.77
CA ALA A 29 -4.77 6.40 36.89
C ALA A 29 -5.22 5.84 38.25
N SER A 30 -6.50 5.46 38.37
CA SER A 30 -7.05 4.88 39.61
C SER A 30 -6.51 3.49 39.94
N LEU A 31 -5.91 2.80 38.96
CA LEU A 31 -5.31 1.49 39.18
C LEU A 31 -3.84 1.62 39.58
N ARG A 32 -3.12 2.66 39.13
CA ARG A 32 -1.71 2.88 39.49
C ARG A 32 -1.50 3.03 41.00
N GLU A 33 -2.44 3.65 41.71
CA GLU A 33 -2.38 3.83 43.16
C GLU A 33 -2.65 2.53 43.95
N ARG A 34 -3.27 1.53 43.31
CA ARG A 34 -3.69 0.28 43.96
C ARG A 34 -2.66 -0.84 43.89
N TYR A 35 -1.67 -0.74 43.00
CA TYR A 35 -0.73 -1.82 42.75
C TYR A 35 0.70 -1.40 43.03
N ASP A 36 1.39 -2.20 43.84
CA ASP A 36 2.82 -2.10 44.07
C ASP A 36 3.60 -2.90 43.00
N LEU A 37 4.69 -2.32 42.48
CA LEU A 37 5.50 -2.92 41.43
C LEU A 37 6.14 -4.24 41.88
N ALA A 38 6.60 -4.33 43.13
CA ALA A 38 7.24 -5.54 43.64
C ALA A 38 6.26 -6.73 43.64
N ASN A 39 5.01 -6.50 44.08
CA ASN A 39 3.95 -7.49 44.04
C ASN A 39 3.59 -7.92 42.60
N LEU A 40 3.50 -6.96 41.68
CA LEU A 40 3.23 -7.26 40.28
C LEU A 40 4.40 -8.00 39.61
N GLU A 41 5.64 -7.69 39.96
CA GLU A 41 6.82 -8.37 39.43
C GLU A 41 6.92 -9.82 39.93
N ALA A 42 6.60 -10.09 41.19
CA ALA A 42 6.49 -11.45 41.70
C ALA A 42 5.41 -12.25 40.94
N LYS A 43 4.27 -11.62 40.66
CA LYS A 43 3.14 -12.26 39.96
C LYS A 43 3.42 -12.48 38.47
N TYR A 44 3.97 -11.48 37.76
CA TYR A 44 4.05 -11.47 36.30
C TYR A 44 5.46 -11.55 35.72
N GLY A 45 6.51 -11.56 36.55
CA GLY A 45 7.90 -11.58 36.09
C GLY A 45 8.24 -12.74 35.15
N HIS A 46 7.59 -13.88 35.33
CA HIS A 46 7.77 -15.07 34.50
C HIS A 46 7.18 -14.92 33.08
N TYR A 47 6.16 -14.08 32.88
CA TYR A 47 5.57 -13.83 31.55
C TYR A 47 6.51 -13.05 30.63
N ARG A 48 7.52 -12.36 31.16
CA ARG A 48 8.43 -11.54 30.35
C ARG A 48 9.16 -12.33 29.25
N LYS A 49 9.55 -13.57 29.55
CA LYS A 49 10.19 -14.45 28.56
C LYS A 49 9.19 -14.84 27.46
N TRP A 50 7.94 -15.05 27.85
CA TRP A 50 6.83 -15.32 26.94
C TRP A 50 6.49 -14.09 26.09
N ASP A 51 6.58 -12.87 26.60
CA ASP A 51 6.32 -11.66 25.82
C ASP A 51 7.24 -11.56 24.59
N VAL A 52 8.55 -11.78 24.80
CA VAL A 52 9.54 -11.76 23.71
C VAL A 52 9.33 -12.94 22.76
N ALA A 53 9.11 -14.14 23.30
CA ALA A 53 8.86 -15.32 22.49
C ALA A 53 7.59 -15.19 21.65
N THR A 54 6.49 -14.69 22.23
CA THR A 54 5.23 -14.42 21.55
C THR A 54 5.40 -13.33 20.50
N ALA A 55 6.13 -12.25 20.80
CA ALA A 55 6.40 -11.19 19.82
C ALA A 55 7.17 -11.72 18.60
N LEU A 56 8.19 -12.57 18.81
CA LEU A 56 9.01 -13.11 17.72
C LEU A 56 8.34 -14.26 16.97
N LEU A 57 7.82 -15.26 17.70
CA LEU A 57 7.29 -16.50 17.12
C LEU A 57 5.88 -16.35 16.56
N LEU A 58 5.06 -15.47 17.16
CA LEU A 58 3.69 -15.25 16.71
C LEU A 58 3.54 -13.88 16.05
N GLY A 59 4.15 -12.83 16.60
CA GLY A 59 4.01 -11.47 16.08
C GLY A 59 4.56 -11.28 14.67
N LEU A 60 5.78 -11.74 14.38
CA LEU A 60 6.40 -11.59 13.06
C LEU A 60 5.66 -12.37 11.96
N PRO A 61 5.38 -13.69 12.11
CA PRO A 61 4.65 -14.43 11.08
C PRO A 61 3.22 -13.92 10.91
N LEU A 62 2.53 -13.57 12.00
CA LEU A 62 1.18 -13.02 11.93
C LEU A 62 1.16 -11.67 11.22
N THR A 63 2.17 -10.83 11.43
CA THR A 63 2.32 -9.56 10.71
C THR A 63 2.56 -9.81 9.22
N GLY A 64 3.47 -10.72 8.85
CA GLY A 64 3.70 -11.07 7.45
C GLY A 64 2.43 -11.57 6.74
N LEU A 65 1.69 -12.47 7.39
CA LEU A 65 0.41 -12.98 6.89
C LEU A 65 -0.65 -11.88 6.79
N ALA A 66 -0.75 -11.00 7.79
CA ALA A 66 -1.71 -9.91 7.79
C ALA A 66 -1.40 -8.86 6.71
N VAL A 67 -0.12 -8.57 6.46
CA VAL A 67 0.32 -7.67 5.39
C VAL A 67 0.03 -8.28 4.02
N PHE A 68 0.38 -9.56 3.82
CA PHE A 68 0.09 -10.26 2.57
C PHE A 68 -1.42 -10.35 2.30
N GLY A 69 -2.21 -10.72 3.31
CA GLY A 69 -3.67 -10.78 3.22
C GLY A 69 -4.27 -9.41 2.93
N SER A 70 -3.81 -8.35 3.60
CA SER A 70 -4.23 -6.97 3.32
C SER A 70 -3.90 -6.57 1.88
N TYR A 71 -2.71 -6.88 1.39
CA TYR A 71 -2.28 -6.56 0.03
C TYR A 71 -3.17 -7.26 -1.01
N LYS A 72 -3.44 -8.57 -0.83
CA LYS A 72 -4.36 -9.32 -1.70
C LYS A 72 -5.78 -8.77 -1.66
N PHE A 73 -6.27 -8.42 -0.48
CA PHE A 73 -7.59 -7.83 -0.32
C PHE A 73 -7.70 -6.46 -1.01
N LEU A 74 -6.72 -5.58 -0.81
CA LEU A 74 -6.70 -4.24 -1.42
C LEU A 74 -6.59 -4.30 -2.95
N THR A 75 -5.74 -5.17 -3.48
CA THR A 75 -5.61 -5.35 -4.94
C THR A 75 -6.86 -5.99 -5.55
N TRP A 76 -7.50 -6.92 -4.85
CA TRP A 76 -8.81 -7.44 -5.25
C TRP A 76 -9.87 -6.34 -5.26
N LEU A 77 -9.95 -5.55 -4.19
CA LEU A 77 -10.91 -4.45 -4.08
C LEU A 77 -10.69 -3.40 -5.17
N ALA A 78 -9.42 -3.12 -5.51
CA ALA A 78 -9.07 -2.19 -6.57
C ALA A 78 -9.58 -2.65 -7.93
N ARG A 79 -9.52 -3.96 -8.21
CA ARG A 79 -10.07 -4.55 -9.46
C ARG A 79 -11.59 -4.47 -9.52
N VAL A 80 -12.27 -4.71 -8.40
CA VAL A 80 -13.74 -4.62 -8.32
C VAL A 80 -14.22 -3.18 -8.44
N GLY A 81 -13.42 -2.21 -8.01
CA GLY A 81 -13.75 -0.78 -8.07
C GLY A 81 -13.59 -0.14 -9.45
N ILE A 82 -12.99 -0.84 -10.43
CA ILE A 82 -12.82 -0.30 -11.78
C ILE A 82 -14.19 -0.25 -12.47
N PRO A 83 -14.60 0.89 -13.05
CA PRO A 83 -15.87 0.98 -13.76
C PRO A 83 -15.97 -0.07 -14.87
N ASP A 84 -17.05 -0.84 -14.87
CA ASP A 84 -17.39 -1.71 -15.99
C ASP A 84 -18.00 -0.85 -17.10
N VAL A 85 -17.15 -0.36 -18.01
CA VAL A 85 -17.61 0.34 -19.21
C VAL A 85 -17.91 -0.72 -20.25
N SER A 86 -19.12 -0.70 -20.84
CA SER A 86 -19.58 -1.69 -21.83
C SER A 86 -18.61 -1.91 -23.00
N ASP A 87 -17.81 -0.89 -23.30
CA ASP A 87 -16.91 -0.83 -24.45
C ASP A 87 -15.44 -1.02 -24.01
N THR A 88 -15.20 -1.60 -22.83
CA THR A 88 -13.85 -1.82 -22.28
C THR A 88 -13.12 -2.92 -23.02
N LEU A 89 -12.03 -2.58 -23.70
CA LEU A 89 -11.16 -3.56 -24.35
C LEU A 89 -10.09 -4.09 -23.39
N ARG A 90 -9.41 -3.16 -22.69
CA ARG A 90 -8.29 -3.48 -21.78
C ARG A 90 -8.23 -2.52 -20.60
N VAL A 91 -7.75 -3.05 -19.47
CA VAL A 91 -7.56 -2.29 -18.23
C VAL A 91 -6.16 -2.52 -17.70
N VAL A 92 -5.47 -1.43 -17.37
CA VAL A 92 -4.22 -1.44 -16.60
C VAL A 92 -4.54 -0.96 -15.19
N PRO A 93 -4.58 -1.84 -14.19
CA PRO A 93 -4.86 -1.44 -12.82
C PRO A 93 -3.69 -0.66 -12.22
N ALA A 94 -3.95 0.01 -11.09
CA ALA A 94 -2.91 0.59 -10.25
C ALA A 94 -1.77 -0.40 -9.97
N ASP A 95 -0.60 0.19 -9.80
CA ASP A 95 0.59 -0.51 -9.38
C ASP A 95 0.40 -1.27 -8.06
N ARG A 96 1.03 -2.45 -7.99
CA ARG A 96 1.16 -3.23 -6.77
C ARG A 96 1.81 -2.43 -5.65
N ILE A 97 2.80 -1.58 -5.99
CA ILE A 97 3.55 -0.78 -5.02
C ILE A 97 2.66 0.24 -4.32
N VAL A 98 1.70 0.82 -5.03
CA VAL A 98 0.77 1.80 -4.47
C VAL A 98 -0.05 1.20 -3.33
N PHE A 99 -0.36 -0.11 -3.39
CA PHE A 99 -1.05 -0.82 -2.33
C PHE A 99 -0.13 -1.44 -1.26
N MET A 100 1.18 -1.52 -1.51
CA MET A 100 2.11 -2.17 -0.60
C MET A 100 2.24 -1.43 0.74
N LEU A 101 2.40 -0.10 0.71
CA LEU A 101 2.54 0.69 1.92
C LEU A 101 1.24 0.69 2.76
N PRO A 102 0.05 0.94 2.19
CA PRO A 102 -1.20 0.77 2.93
C PRO A 102 -1.41 -0.64 3.47
N ALA A 103 -1.07 -1.68 2.70
CA ALA A 103 -1.15 -3.07 3.16
C ALA A 103 -0.22 -3.36 4.33
N ALA A 104 0.99 -2.79 4.32
CA ALA A 104 1.94 -2.91 5.42
C ALA A 104 1.37 -2.28 6.71
N VAL A 105 0.81 -1.08 6.59
CA VAL A 105 0.16 -0.38 7.70
C VAL A 105 -1.04 -1.18 8.22
N SER A 106 -1.98 -1.56 7.35
CA SER A 106 -3.19 -2.28 7.76
C SER A 106 -2.85 -3.65 8.35
N GLY A 107 -1.88 -4.36 7.77
CA GLY A 107 -1.41 -5.65 8.25
C GLY A 107 -0.79 -5.56 9.64
N LEU A 108 0.04 -4.53 9.90
CA LEU A 108 0.62 -4.29 11.23
C LEU A 108 -0.45 -3.93 12.27
N LEU A 109 -1.44 -3.12 11.90
CA LEU A 109 -2.55 -2.79 12.80
C LEU A 109 -3.43 -4.00 13.09
N LEU A 110 -3.70 -4.83 12.07
CA LEU A 110 -4.46 -6.06 12.22
C LEU A 110 -3.72 -7.07 13.09
N SER A 111 -2.41 -7.27 12.87
CA SER A 111 -1.60 -8.19 13.68
C SER A 111 -1.52 -7.73 15.13
N PHE A 112 -1.37 -6.42 15.38
CA PHE A 112 -1.42 -5.86 16.74
C PHE A 112 -2.79 -6.09 17.40
N GLY A 113 -3.88 -5.87 16.66
CA GLY A 113 -5.24 -6.14 17.16
C GLY A 113 -5.48 -7.60 17.51
N LEU A 114 -5.02 -8.52 16.66
CA LEU A 114 -5.10 -9.96 16.89
C LEU A 114 -4.24 -10.40 18.08
N ALA A 115 -3.01 -9.89 18.20
CA ALA A 115 -2.15 -10.15 19.34
C ALA A 115 -2.78 -9.63 20.65
N TRP A 116 -3.39 -8.44 20.61
CA TRP A 116 -4.12 -7.88 21.73
C TRP A 116 -5.29 -8.76 22.16
N CYS A 117 -6.10 -9.24 21.21
CA CYS A 117 -7.19 -10.17 21.47
C CYS A 117 -6.68 -11.50 22.06
N ALA A 118 -5.61 -12.06 21.51
CA ALA A 118 -5.01 -13.30 22.01
C ALA A 118 -4.55 -13.15 23.47
N TRP A 119 -3.83 -12.07 23.80
CA TRP A 119 -3.41 -11.79 25.17
C TRP A 119 -4.59 -11.57 26.12
N ARG A 120 -5.63 -10.89 25.65
CA ARG A 120 -6.85 -10.70 26.44
C ARG A 120 -7.56 -12.02 26.71
N LEU A 121 -7.58 -12.95 25.75
CA LEU A 121 -8.17 -14.28 25.92
C LEU A 121 -7.35 -15.16 26.87
N VAL A 122 -6.02 -15.09 26.80
CA VAL A 122 -5.09 -15.84 27.67
C VAL A 122 -5.15 -15.33 29.11
N LEU A 123 -5.02 -14.02 29.31
CA LEU A 123 -4.95 -13.42 30.65
C LEU A 123 -6.33 -13.16 31.27
N ARG A 124 -7.39 -13.13 30.46
CA ARG A 124 -8.79 -12.91 30.90
C ARG A 124 -8.92 -11.68 31.81
N GLN A 125 -9.28 -11.88 33.07
CA GLN A 125 -9.47 -10.83 34.08
C GLN A 125 -8.15 -10.21 34.53
N ASN A 126 -7.04 -10.96 34.48
CA ASN A 126 -5.70 -10.49 34.85
C ASN A 126 -5.05 -9.59 33.78
N TYR A 127 -5.69 -9.43 32.61
CA TYR A 127 -5.14 -8.64 31.51
C TYR A 127 -4.93 -7.16 31.90
N GLU A 128 -5.87 -6.58 32.66
CA GLU A 128 -5.76 -5.18 33.08
C GLU A 128 -4.59 -4.96 34.05
N GLU A 129 -4.38 -5.89 34.99
CA GLU A 129 -3.24 -5.88 35.91
C GLU A 129 -1.91 -6.04 35.19
N TRP A 130 -1.83 -6.96 34.23
CA TRP A 130 -0.64 -7.16 33.41
C TRP A 130 -0.29 -5.91 32.58
N MET A 131 -1.29 -5.22 32.04
CA MET A 131 -1.06 -3.94 31.35
C MET A 131 -0.48 -2.87 32.27
N ILE A 132 -0.93 -2.79 33.53
CA ILE A 132 -0.40 -1.84 34.51
C ILE A 132 1.04 -2.20 34.87
N TYR A 133 1.33 -3.48 35.07
CA TYR A 133 2.69 -3.96 35.27
C TYR A 133 3.62 -3.51 34.14
N GLY A 134 3.20 -3.65 32.88
CA GLY A 134 3.96 -3.16 31.73
C GLY A 134 4.23 -1.65 31.79
N ILE A 135 3.21 -0.84 32.11
CA ILE A 135 3.32 0.62 32.21
C ILE A 135 4.27 1.03 33.36
N LEU A 136 4.12 0.43 34.55
CA LEU A 136 4.97 0.74 35.70
C LEU A 136 6.43 0.35 35.46
N LYS A 137 6.64 -0.82 34.84
CA LYS A 137 7.98 -1.36 34.60
C LYS A 137 8.74 -0.62 33.49
N GLN A 138 8.07 -0.27 32.40
CA GLN A 138 8.70 0.41 31.27
C GLN A 138 8.64 1.94 31.39
N GLY A 139 7.77 2.47 32.25
CA GLY A 139 7.53 3.92 32.37
C GLY A 139 6.77 4.52 31.18
N ILE A 140 6.28 3.70 30.25
CA ILE A 140 5.63 4.14 29.02
C ILE A 140 4.13 3.82 29.08
N ASP A 141 3.30 4.85 28.95
CA ASP A 141 1.86 4.67 28.74
C ASP A 141 1.60 4.28 27.28
N HIS A 142 1.61 2.98 26.99
CA HIS A 142 1.34 2.44 25.65
C HIS A 142 -0.01 2.89 25.09
N ARG A 143 -1.02 3.14 25.93
CA ARG A 143 -2.33 3.62 25.46
C ARG A 143 -2.22 5.03 24.92
N ARG A 144 -1.48 5.90 25.61
CA ARG A 144 -1.19 7.26 25.13
C ARG A 144 -0.39 7.22 23.83
N VAL A 145 0.62 6.35 23.72
CA VAL A 145 1.40 6.20 22.49
C VAL A 145 0.50 5.74 21.33
N VAL A 146 -0.27 4.67 21.49
CA VAL A 146 -1.18 4.14 20.46
C VAL A 146 -2.23 5.17 20.06
N ARG A 147 -2.73 5.98 20.99
CA ARG A 147 -3.72 7.05 20.70
C ARG A 147 -3.23 8.03 19.65
N TRP A 148 -1.95 8.38 19.68
CA TRP A 148 -1.35 9.35 18.76
C TRP A 148 -0.74 8.68 17.53
N LEU A 149 -0.07 7.54 17.72
CA LEU A 149 0.58 6.80 16.65
C LEU A 149 -0.44 6.26 15.63
N LEU A 150 -1.57 5.74 16.11
CA LEU A 150 -2.58 5.15 15.24
C LEU A 150 -3.12 6.13 14.18
N PRO A 151 -3.66 7.31 14.52
CA PRO A 151 -4.10 8.26 13.50
C PRO A 151 -2.95 8.79 12.66
N ALA A 152 -1.76 8.98 13.24
CA ALA A 152 -0.58 9.45 12.51
C ALA A 152 -0.16 8.51 11.38
N VAL A 153 -0.33 7.19 11.56
CA VAL A 153 0.00 6.18 10.54
C VAL A 153 -1.21 5.83 9.66
N ALA A 154 -2.41 5.77 10.24
CA ALA A 154 -3.62 5.40 9.50
C ALA A 154 -4.05 6.48 8.49
N LEU A 155 -3.98 7.77 8.85
CA LEU A 155 -4.42 8.85 7.96
C LEU A 155 -3.63 8.89 6.64
N PRO A 156 -2.28 8.88 6.63
CA PRO A 156 -1.52 8.79 5.38
C PRO A 156 -1.86 7.53 4.57
N ALA A 157 -2.06 6.38 5.23
CA ALA A 157 -2.42 5.15 4.53
C ALA A 157 -3.79 5.27 3.85
N ILE A 158 -4.78 5.88 4.49
CA ILE A 158 -6.11 6.13 3.90
C ILE A 158 -6.02 7.10 2.73
N VAL A 159 -5.21 8.15 2.86
CA VAL A 159 -4.97 9.11 1.77
C VAL A 159 -4.34 8.40 0.58
N LEU A 160 -3.29 7.60 0.80
CA LEU A 160 -2.65 6.80 -0.25
C LEU A 160 -3.60 5.80 -0.89
N LEU A 161 -4.45 5.13 -0.12
CA LEU A 161 -5.48 4.24 -0.66
C LEU A 161 -6.47 4.98 -1.55
N SER A 162 -6.88 6.18 -1.15
CA SER A 162 -7.81 6.99 -1.91
C SER A 162 -7.24 7.33 -3.29
N PHE A 163 -5.95 7.68 -3.36
CA PHE A 163 -5.25 7.88 -4.64
C PHE A 163 -4.98 6.59 -5.40
N GLY A 164 -4.71 5.49 -4.70
CA GLY A 164 -4.43 4.20 -5.33
C GLY A 164 -5.65 3.58 -6.00
N PHE A 165 -6.83 3.73 -5.40
CA PHE A 165 -8.09 3.26 -6.02
C PHE A 165 -8.51 4.08 -7.23
N ASP A 166 -8.14 5.36 -7.29
CA ASP A 166 -8.36 6.22 -8.46
C ASP A 166 -7.22 6.11 -9.49
N PHE A 167 -6.22 5.26 -9.31
CA PHE A 167 -5.11 5.13 -10.29
C PHE A 167 -5.34 3.96 -11.24
N TYR A 168 -5.70 4.25 -12.50
CA TYR A 168 -5.89 3.23 -13.53
C TYR A 168 -5.82 3.81 -14.94
N SER A 169 -5.75 2.93 -15.93
CA SER A 169 -5.92 3.31 -17.33
C SER A 169 -6.78 2.29 -18.05
N ILE A 170 -7.70 2.76 -18.88
CA ILE A 170 -8.68 1.95 -19.63
C ILE A 170 -8.56 2.30 -21.10
N ALA A 171 -8.53 1.28 -21.95
CA ALA A 171 -8.67 1.42 -23.39
C ALA A 171 -10.08 0.95 -23.75
N THR A 172 -10.90 1.85 -24.30
CA THR A 172 -12.23 1.52 -24.79
C THR A 172 -12.21 1.40 -26.31
N GLU A 173 -13.34 1.12 -26.97
CA GLU A 173 -13.40 1.14 -28.44
C GLU A 173 -13.10 2.52 -29.07
N ARG A 174 -13.20 3.61 -28.31
CA ARG A 174 -13.14 4.98 -28.86
C ARG A 174 -12.00 5.83 -28.33
N GLN A 175 -11.60 5.58 -27.09
CA GLN A 175 -10.71 6.48 -26.36
C GLN A 175 -9.86 5.75 -25.33
N VAL A 176 -8.79 6.41 -24.91
CA VAL A 176 -7.96 6.03 -23.78
C VAL A 176 -8.35 6.88 -22.59
N ILE A 177 -8.84 6.25 -21.52
CA ILE A 177 -9.16 6.92 -20.26
C ILE A 177 -7.99 6.73 -19.32
N VAL A 178 -7.40 7.83 -18.86
CA VAL A 178 -6.28 7.83 -17.91
C VAL A 178 -6.72 8.54 -16.64
N ASN A 179 -6.65 7.84 -15.51
CA ASN A 179 -6.76 8.46 -14.20
C ASN A 179 -5.40 8.36 -13.51
N ARG A 180 -4.71 9.49 -13.39
CA ARG A 180 -3.33 9.55 -12.87
C ARG A 180 -3.36 9.56 -11.35
N MET A 181 -2.28 9.07 -10.75
CA MET A 181 -2.06 9.32 -9.33
C MET A 181 -2.06 10.85 -9.11
N TRP A 182 -2.90 11.33 -8.19
CA TRP A 182 -3.09 12.75 -7.86
C TRP A 182 -3.90 13.60 -8.86
N SER A 183 -4.49 13.04 -9.91
CA SER A 183 -5.48 13.79 -10.71
C SER A 183 -6.81 13.89 -9.97
N LEU A 184 -7.55 14.98 -10.19
CA LEU A 184 -8.88 15.19 -9.61
C LEU A 184 -9.98 14.38 -10.33
N GLY A 185 -9.65 13.72 -11.45
CA GLY A 185 -10.57 12.89 -12.21
C GLY A 185 -9.90 12.22 -13.40
N GLU A 186 -10.72 11.49 -14.15
CA GLU A 186 -10.36 10.87 -15.41
C GLU A 186 -10.08 11.92 -16.49
N THR A 187 -9.09 11.66 -17.33
CA THR A 187 -8.91 12.36 -18.61
C THR A 187 -9.09 11.35 -19.73
N ALA A 188 -10.00 11.63 -20.65
CA ALA A 188 -10.23 10.80 -21.82
C ALA A 188 -9.52 11.42 -23.03
N TYR A 189 -8.84 10.56 -23.80
CA TYR A 189 -8.14 10.93 -25.02
C TYR A 189 -8.69 10.11 -26.17
N ASP A 190 -9.27 10.78 -27.17
CA ASP A 190 -9.64 10.11 -28.41
C ASP A 190 -8.40 9.57 -29.12
N TYR A 191 -8.55 8.48 -29.88
CA TYR A 191 -7.41 7.84 -30.54
C TYR A 191 -6.70 8.75 -31.56
N ASP A 192 -7.39 9.74 -32.12
CA ASP A 192 -6.80 10.73 -33.01
C ASP A 192 -5.91 11.75 -32.27
N GLN A 193 -6.08 11.90 -30.95
CA GLN A 193 -5.24 12.76 -30.11
C GLN A 193 -3.90 12.12 -29.74
N ILE A 194 -3.66 10.85 -30.11
CA ILE A 194 -2.38 10.19 -29.91
C ILE A 194 -1.38 10.73 -30.93
N GLU A 195 -0.27 11.25 -30.43
CA GLU A 195 0.81 11.81 -31.25
C GLU A 195 1.87 10.73 -31.53
N THR A 196 2.35 10.06 -30.50
CA THR A 196 3.34 8.99 -30.62
C THR A 196 3.10 7.85 -29.64
N ILE A 197 3.40 6.63 -30.08
CA ILE A 197 3.47 5.43 -29.24
C ILE A 197 4.91 4.93 -29.32
N GLU A 198 5.61 4.94 -28.19
CA GLU A 198 7.04 4.62 -28.13
C GLU A 198 7.31 3.49 -27.14
N VAL A 199 8.23 2.59 -27.49
CA VAL A 199 8.75 1.55 -26.61
C VAL A 199 10.25 1.77 -26.42
N GLU A 200 10.62 2.16 -25.20
CA GLU A 200 12.02 2.28 -24.80
C GLU A 200 12.50 0.96 -24.20
N HIS A 201 13.49 0.33 -24.83
CA HIS A 201 14.21 -0.81 -24.24
C HIS A 201 15.34 -0.29 -23.36
N ARG A 202 15.15 -0.29 -22.04
CA ARG A 202 16.22 0.09 -21.11
C ARG A 202 17.05 -1.13 -20.73
N ALA A 203 18.32 -1.11 -21.11
CA ALA A 203 19.31 -2.07 -20.63
C ALA A 203 19.46 -1.90 -19.12
N ARG A 204 19.18 -2.95 -18.37
CA ARG A 204 19.35 -3.00 -16.94
C ARG A 204 20.53 -3.89 -16.61
N ARG A 205 21.48 -3.35 -15.86
CA ARG A 205 22.64 -4.08 -15.36
C ARG A 205 22.33 -4.54 -13.93
N GLY A 206 22.02 -5.81 -13.74
CA GLY A 206 21.78 -6.40 -12.41
C GLY A 206 22.52 -7.73 -12.27
N ASN A 207 23.34 -7.88 -11.22
CA ASN A 207 24.07 -9.11 -10.88
C ASN A 207 24.78 -9.83 -12.07
N GLY A 208 25.29 -9.08 -13.04
CA GLY A 208 25.98 -9.63 -14.21
C GLY A 208 25.10 -10.03 -15.40
N ALA A 209 23.76 -10.01 -15.26
CA ALA A 209 22.82 -10.19 -16.37
C ALA A 209 22.36 -8.82 -16.91
N VAL A 210 22.42 -8.64 -18.22
CA VAL A 210 21.85 -7.46 -18.91
C VAL A 210 20.47 -7.84 -19.41
N GLY A 211 19.43 -7.49 -18.64
CA GLY A 211 18.03 -7.64 -19.04
C GLY A 211 17.52 -6.34 -19.67
N SER A 212 16.74 -6.42 -20.75
CA SER A 212 16.04 -5.26 -21.31
C SER A 212 14.59 -5.27 -20.83
N VAL A 213 14.17 -4.24 -20.11
CA VAL A 213 12.76 -4.07 -19.72
C VAL A 213 12.15 -3.02 -20.65
N PRO A 214 11.09 -3.36 -21.41
CA PRO A 214 10.39 -2.40 -22.24
C PRO A 214 9.63 -1.40 -21.36
N ILE A 215 9.74 -0.11 -21.69
CA ILE A 215 8.93 0.97 -21.14
C ILE A 215 8.12 1.53 -22.28
N TRP A 216 6.83 1.24 -22.28
CA TRP A 216 5.86 1.83 -23.18
C TRP A 216 5.50 3.25 -22.73
N SER A 217 5.40 4.16 -23.69
CA SER A 217 4.88 5.50 -23.48
C SER A 217 3.98 5.92 -24.63
N ILE A 218 2.92 6.63 -24.31
CA ILE A 218 1.96 7.19 -25.25
C ILE A 218 1.96 8.69 -25.01
N ARG A 219 2.30 9.48 -26.02
CA ARG A 219 2.24 10.93 -25.98
C ARG A 219 0.98 11.40 -26.68
N PHE A 220 0.27 12.33 -26.04
CA PHE A 220 -0.92 12.94 -26.58
C PHE A 220 -0.59 14.34 -27.12
N ARG A 221 -1.41 14.84 -28.07
CA ARG A 221 -1.22 16.16 -28.70
C ARG A 221 -1.23 17.35 -27.73
N ASP A 222 -1.82 17.17 -26.55
CA ASP A 222 -1.83 18.18 -25.48
C ASP A 222 -0.49 18.25 -24.70
N GLY A 223 0.50 17.44 -25.10
CA GLY A 223 1.82 17.36 -24.48
C GLY A 223 1.85 16.44 -23.25
N THR A 224 0.70 15.90 -22.83
CA THR A 224 0.68 14.95 -21.74
C THR A 224 1.10 13.55 -22.21
N SER A 225 1.43 12.67 -21.27
CA SER A 225 1.83 11.31 -21.61
C SER A 225 1.31 10.30 -20.60
N TRP A 226 1.01 9.12 -21.12
CA TRP A 226 0.89 7.90 -20.34
C TRP A 226 2.20 7.14 -20.44
N VAL A 227 2.70 6.63 -19.33
CA VAL A 227 3.94 5.86 -19.30
C VAL A 227 3.68 4.63 -18.45
N SER A 228 3.94 3.46 -19.03
CA SER A 228 4.02 2.21 -18.26
C SER A 228 5.05 2.37 -17.15
N GLN A 229 4.76 1.82 -15.98
CA GLN A 229 5.48 2.10 -14.74
C GLN A 229 7.01 2.14 -14.90
N ARG A 230 7.61 3.25 -14.48
CA ARG A 230 9.07 3.42 -14.44
C ARG A 230 9.60 2.87 -13.11
N GLY A 231 10.52 1.90 -13.18
CA GLY A 231 11.53 1.75 -12.13
C GLY A 231 11.41 0.57 -11.17
N PHE A 232 10.75 -0.54 -11.53
CA PHE A 232 10.81 -1.72 -10.66
C PHE A 232 12.03 -2.60 -10.86
N LEU A 233 12.54 -3.06 -9.72
CA LEU A 233 13.65 -3.97 -9.62
C LEU A 233 13.28 -5.40 -10.06
N GLU A 234 12.01 -5.69 -10.29
CA GLU A 234 11.55 -6.95 -10.88
C GLU A 234 10.13 -6.70 -11.40
N VAL A 235 9.94 -6.75 -12.73
CA VAL A 235 8.59 -6.63 -13.29
C VAL A 235 8.06 -8.04 -13.48
N ASP A 236 6.96 -8.34 -12.81
CA ASP A 236 6.22 -9.56 -13.00
C ASP A 236 5.86 -9.70 -14.51
N PRO A 237 6.19 -10.82 -15.17
CA PRO A 237 5.85 -11.05 -16.57
C PRO A 237 4.37 -10.80 -16.89
N GLU A 238 3.45 -11.15 -15.98
CA GLU A 238 2.03 -10.92 -16.17
C GLU A 238 1.70 -9.42 -16.30
N VAL A 239 2.41 -8.58 -15.56
CA VAL A 239 2.23 -7.12 -15.61
C VAL A 239 2.75 -6.58 -16.94
N LEU A 240 3.88 -7.10 -17.43
CA LEU A 240 4.41 -6.72 -18.75
C LEU A 240 3.44 -7.10 -19.87
N ASP A 241 2.83 -8.28 -19.80
CA ASP A 241 1.87 -8.74 -20.81
C ASP A 241 0.61 -7.88 -20.82
N VAL A 242 0.11 -7.47 -19.64
CA VAL A 242 -1.03 -6.55 -19.55
C VAL A 242 -0.71 -5.18 -20.17
N HIS A 243 0.47 -4.62 -19.88
CA HIS A 243 0.88 -3.33 -20.45
C HIS A 243 1.12 -3.42 -21.96
N ARG A 244 1.73 -4.51 -22.42
CA ARG A 244 1.91 -4.78 -23.86
C ARG A 244 0.55 -4.85 -24.56
N ALA A 245 -0.35 -5.69 -24.07
CA ALA A 245 -1.67 -5.86 -24.66
C ALA A 245 -2.47 -4.55 -24.69
N PHE A 246 -2.36 -3.74 -23.63
CA PHE A 246 -2.97 -2.41 -23.58
C PHE A 246 -2.44 -1.49 -24.68
N VAL A 247 -1.12 -1.41 -24.86
CA VAL A 247 -0.50 -0.55 -25.86
C VAL A 247 -0.76 -1.05 -27.29
N GLU A 248 -0.74 -2.37 -27.51
CA GLU A 248 -1.07 -2.97 -28.79
C GLU A 248 -2.53 -2.68 -29.18
N THR A 249 -3.46 -2.79 -28.24
CA THR A 249 -4.87 -2.42 -28.46
C THR A 249 -5.00 -0.94 -28.84
N ILE A 250 -4.27 -0.05 -28.17
CA ILE A 250 -4.28 1.38 -28.49
C ILE A 250 -3.68 1.66 -29.87
N ALA A 251 -2.57 1.00 -30.22
CA ALA A 251 -1.92 1.15 -31.52
C ALA A 251 -2.82 0.70 -32.68
N GLU A 252 -3.55 -0.41 -32.49
CA GLU A 252 -4.52 -0.93 -33.45
C GLU A 252 -5.67 0.06 -33.67
N GLN A 253 -6.28 0.55 -32.58
CA GLN A 253 -7.39 1.50 -32.66
C GLN A 253 -6.98 2.85 -33.26
N ALA A 254 -5.80 3.37 -32.89
CA ALA A 254 -5.25 4.61 -33.43
C ALA A 254 -4.70 4.48 -34.86
N ARG A 255 -4.56 3.25 -35.38
CA ARG A 255 -3.89 2.95 -36.65
C ARG A 255 -2.49 3.56 -36.74
N GLN A 256 -1.79 3.61 -35.60
CA GLN A 256 -0.45 4.15 -35.49
C GLN A 256 0.54 3.03 -35.15
N PRO A 257 1.68 2.93 -35.87
CA PRO A 257 2.68 1.93 -35.56
C PRO A 257 3.41 2.26 -34.25
N VAL A 258 3.72 1.22 -33.47
CA VAL A 258 4.54 1.34 -32.27
C VAL A 258 5.99 1.62 -32.67
N GLN A 259 6.54 2.76 -32.25
CA GLN A 259 7.93 3.14 -32.53
C GLN A 259 8.86 2.52 -31.49
N VAL A 260 9.80 1.69 -31.92
CA VAL A 260 10.79 1.09 -31.03
C VAL A 260 12.01 2.00 -30.93
N LYS A 261 12.29 2.52 -29.73
CA LYS A 261 13.49 3.31 -29.44
C LYS A 261 14.46 2.52 -28.59
N PHE A 262 15.63 2.26 -29.16
CA PHE A 262 16.76 1.72 -28.40
C PHE A 262 17.50 2.87 -27.73
N VAL A 263 17.19 3.11 -26.46
CA VAL A 263 17.97 4.04 -25.64
C VAL A 263 19.27 3.33 -25.30
N ARG A 264 20.35 3.67 -26.02
CA ARG A 264 21.70 3.28 -25.57
C ARG A 264 21.83 3.77 -24.15
N ALA A 265 22.21 2.87 -23.24
CA ALA A 265 22.56 3.24 -21.88
C ALA A 265 23.49 4.45 -22.01
N ARG A 266 23.02 5.62 -21.55
CA ARG A 266 23.88 6.79 -21.43
C ARG A 266 25.05 6.24 -20.64
N GLN A 267 26.26 6.23 -21.23
CA GLN A 267 27.44 6.01 -20.43
C GLN A 267 27.31 7.07 -19.35
N GLU A 268 26.95 6.66 -18.13
CA GLU A 268 27.12 7.49 -16.96
C GLU A 268 28.62 7.74 -16.98
N GLU A 269 29.00 8.84 -17.63
CA GLU A 269 30.35 9.36 -17.56
C GLU A 269 30.61 9.44 -16.07
N ALA A 270 31.45 8.52 -15.60
CA ALA A 270 31.81 8.46 -14.20
C ALA A 270 32.18 9.89 -13.82
N PRO A 271 31.52 10.49 -12.80
CA PRO A 271 31.74 11.88 -12.46
C PRO A 271 33.23 12.08 -12.36
N GLY A 272 33.78 12.84 -13.32
CA GLY A 272 35.21 12.95 -13.50
C GLY A 272 35.80 13.33 -12.16
N THR A 273 36.60 12.43 -11.59
CA THR A 273 37.44 12.71 -10.44
C THR A 273 38.34 13.86 -10.84
N SER A 274 37.89 15.07 -10.52
CA SER A 274 38.67 16.29 -10.60
C SER A 274 39.72 16.13 -9.51
N GLN A 275 40.96 15.92 -9.93
CA GLN A 275 42.14 16.00 -9.07
C GLN A 275 42.42 17.44 -8.69
#